data_AF-J9G038-F1
#
_entry.id   AF-J9G038-F1
#
_cell.length_a   1.000
_cell.length_b   1.000
_cell.length_c   1.000
_cell.angle_alpha   90.00
_cell.angle_beta   90.00
_cell.angle_gamma   90.00
#
_symmetry.space_group_name_H-M   'P 1'
#
loop_
_entity.id
_entity.type
_entity.pdbx_description
1 polymer ?
#
loop_
_entity_poly.entity_id
_entity_poly.type
_entity_poly.pdbx_seq_one_letter_code
_entity_poly.pdbx_strand_id
1 'polypeptide(L)'
;MSVISKMRVYAPNLTFDDINKEWLDDYYLYLRKELDNNDNTAYKNMAVLKKYVRMAYKDGYMDENPFDEWMIWKIKTNCVYLIEEELETLVDLYRHGRLEYKLHKTLEFFLFMCFSSLHIGDVKRLQLEQFSDTSFTYFRMKLKNRKPEPIVVPISAPLASLLREIVGHATYCAHFFNLYKKSRTCQGTGLFLYTRDSLITTSMPAAQSHPDAIL
;
A
#
# COMPACT_ATOMS: atom_id res chain seq x y z
N MET A 1 -12.80 -12.48 9.21
CA MET A 1 -12.74 -12.73 10.67
C MET A 1 -11.29 -12.96 11.10
N SER A 2 -10.90 -12.51 12.29
CA SER A 2 -9.57 -12.80 12.84
C SER A 2 -9.46 -14.29 13.21
N VAL A 3 -8.23 -14.81 13.34
CA VAL A 3 -8.01 -16.22 13.76
C VAL A 3 -8.67 -16.50 15.11
N ILE A 4 -8.49 -15.60 16.08
CA ILE A 4 -9.07 -15.73 17.43
C ILE A 4 -10.60 -15.70 17.37
N SER A 5 -11.18 -14.85 16.52
CA SER A 5 -12.65 -14.81 16.33
C SER A 5 -13.18 -16.13 15.78
N LYS A 6 -12.50 -16.73 14.80
CA LYS A 6 -12.87 -18.04 14.24
C LYS A 6 -12.80 -19.14 15.30
N MET A 7 -11.74 -19.17 16.09
CA MET A 7 -11.60 -20.11 17.20
C MET A 7 -12.72 -19.97 18.22
N ARG A 8 -13.06 -18.73 18.62
CA ARG A 8 -14.13 -18.49 19.60
C ARG A 8 -15.50 -18.95 19.10
N VAL A 9 -15.76 -18.82 17.80
CA VAL A 9 -17.01 -19.30 17.19
C VAL A 9 -17.04 -20.83 17.14
N TYR A 10 -15.90 -21.46 16.81
CA TYR A 10 -15.78 -22.91 16.75
C TYR A 10 -15.85 -23.58 18.12
N ALA A 11 -15.10 -23.08 19.09
CA ALA A 11 -14.98 -23.63 20.44
C ALA A 11 -14.96 -22.48 21.48
N PRO A 12 -16.13 -22.02 21.95
CA PRO A 12 -16.23 -20.86 22.85
C PRO A 12 -15.67 -21.12 24.25
N ASN A 13 -15.68 -22.37 24.71
CA ASN A 13 -15.23 -22.79 26.04
C ASN A 13 -13.91 -23.58 25.99
N LEU A 14 -13.09 -23.37 24.96
CA LEU A 14 -11.84 -24.09 24.75
C LEU A 14 -10.81 -23.79 25.85
N THR A 15 -10.29 -24.83 26.48
CA THR A 15 -9.13 -24.78 27.39
C THR A 15 -7.87 -25.27 26.68
N PHE A 16 -6.69 -25.07 27.29
CA PHE A 16 -5.45 -25.57 26.70
C PHE A 16 -5.35 -27.10 26.71
N ASP A 17 -5.92 -27.75 27.73
CA ASP A 17 -5.93 -29.21 27.87
C ASP A 17 -6.77 -29.89 26.78
N ASP A 18 -7.78 -29.19 26.24
CA ASP A 18 -8.60 -29.66 25.13
C ASP A 18 -7.85 -29.68 23.80
N ILE A 19 -6.73 -28.96 23.68
CA ILE A 19 -5.98 -28.83 22.43
C ILE A 19 -5.02 -30.02 22.30
N ASN A 20 -5.51 -31.08 21.67
CA ASN A 20 -4.72 -32.23 21.25
C ASN A 20 -4.61 -32.30 19.72
N LYS A 21 -3.93 -33.33 19.20
CA LYS A 21 -3.74 -33.52 17.76
C LYS A 21 -5.06 -33.71 17.00
N GLU A 22 -5.99 -34.49 17.56
CA GLU A 22 -7.31 -34.74 16.94
C GLU A 22 -8.11 -33.44 16.83
N TRP A 23 -8.08 -32.62 17.89
CA TRP A 23 -8.69 -31.30 17.88
C TRP A 23 -8.09 -30.39 16.80
N LEU A 24 -6.75 -30.44 16.60
CA LEU A 24 -6.10 -29.67 15.53
C LEU A 24 -6.55 -30.12 14.14
N ASP A 25 -6.74 -31.42 13.93
CA ASP A 25 -7.22 -31.99 12.67
C ASP A 25 -8.68 -31.57 12.40
N ASP A 26 -9.55 -31.68 13.40
CA ASP A 26 -10.95 -31.27 13.31
C ASP A 26 -11.10 -29.77 13.09
N TYR A 27 -10.31 -28.96 13.79
CA TYR A 27 -10.31 -27.52 13.58
C TYR A 27 -9.79 -27.15 12.19
N TYR A 28 -8.74 -27.82 11.70
CA TYR A 28 -8.26 -27.64 10.31
C TYR A 28 -9.35 -28.00 9.29
N LEU A 29 -10.08 -29.09 9.52
CA LEU A 29 -11.19 -29.50 8.67
C LEU A 29 -12.32 -28.48 8.67
N TYR A 30 -12.70 -27.96 9.84
CA TYR A 30 -13.66 -26.87 9.99
C TYR A 30 -13.24 -25.62 9.21
N LEU A 31 -11.97 -25.21 9.32
CA LEU A 31 -11.44 -24.06 8.59
C LEU A 31 -11.60 -24.22 7.07
N ARG A 32 -11.47 -25.44 6.55
CA ARG A 32 -11.58 -25.72 5.11
C ARG A 32 -13.03 -25.89 4.64
N LYS A 33 -13.84 -26.64 5.38
CA LYS A 33 -15.20 -27.03 4.96
C LYS A 33 -16.24 -25.97 5.29
N GLU A 34 -16.24 -25.48 6.52
CA GLU A 34 -17.28 -24.56 7.01
C GLU A 34 -16.96 -23.09 6.69
N LEU A 35 -15.67 -22.75 6.69
CA LEU A 35 -15.22 -21.38 6.43
C LEU A 35 -14.61 -21.18 5.03
N ASP A 36 -14.68 -22.21 4.17
CA ASP A 36 -14.20 -22.21 2.79
C ASP A 36 -12.77 -21.62 2.63
N ASN A 37 -11.91 -21.83 3.64
CA ASN A 37 -10.54 -21.36 3.53
C ASN A 37 -9.76 -22.34 2.66
N ASN A 38 -9.08 -21.81 1.65
CA ASN A 38 -8.05 -22.57 0.96
C ASN A 38 -6.95 -23.02 1.93
N ASP A 39 -6.20 -24.06 1.55
CA ASP A 39 -5.19 -24.66 2.41
C ASP A 39 -4.16 -23.65 2.91
N ASN A 40 -3.69 -22.74 2.05
CA ASN A 40 -2.77 -21.68 2.43
C ASN A 40 -3.31 -20.77 3.54
N THR A 41 -4.60 -20.46 3.48
CA THR A 41 -5.26 -19.64 4.49
C THR A 41 -5.49 -20.44 5.76
N ALA A 42 -5.93 -21.70 5.66
CA ALA A 42 -6.10 -22.59 6.81
C ALA A 42 -4.78 -22.80 7.55
N TYR A 43 -3.70 -23.14 6.85
CA TYR A 43 -2.36 -23.27 7.44
C TYR A 43 -1.84 -21.99 8.09
N LYS A 44 -2.16 -20.80 7.55
CA LYS A 44 -1.86 -19.52 8.21
C LYS A 44 -2.62 -19.35 9.52
N ASN A 45 -3.88 -19.79 9.60
CA ASN A 45 -4.64 -19.76 10.85
C ASN A 45 -4.03 -20.72 11.87
N MET A 46 -3.66 -21.93 11.44
CA MET A 46 -2.97 -22.92 12.29
C MET A 46 -1.60 -22.44 12.76
N ALA A 47 -0.85 -21.71 11.93
CA ALA A 47 0.44 -21.11 12.32
C ALA A 47 0.30 -20.06 13.43
N VAL A 48 -0.80 -19.28 13.41
CA VAL A 48 -1.11 -18.33 14.48
C VAL A 48 -1.45 -19.09 15.76
N LEU A 49 -2.28 -20.13 15.69
CA LEU A 49 -2.59 -20.98 16.85
C LEU A 49 -1.34 -21.63 17.44
N LYS A 50 -0.48 -22.21 16.59
CA LYS A 50 0.81 -22.80 16.98
C LYS A 50 1.67 -21.85 17.78
N LYS A 51 1.66 -20.55 17.48
CA LYS A 51 2.39 -19.56 18.25
C LYS A 51 1.90 -19.49 19.71
N TYR A 52 0.58 -19.46 19.92
CA TYR A 52 0.00 -19.37 21.26
C TYR A 52 0.15 -20.67 22.04
N VAL A 53 -0.09 -21.83 21.41
CA VAL A 53 0.12 -23.15 22.05
C VAL A 53 1.57 -23.33 22.48
N ARG A 54 2.54 -22.94 21.65
CA ARG A 54 3.96 -22.99 22.02
C ARG A 54 4.32 -22.07 23.18
N MET A 55 3.68 -20.92 23.28
CA MET A 55 3.87 -20.02 24.42
C MET A 55 3.28 -20.65 25.69
N ALA A 56 2.06 -21.18 25.62
CA ALA A 56 1.41 -21.85 26.75
C ALA A 56 2.21 -23.05 27.27
N TYR A 57 2.70 -23.90 26.36
CA TYR A 57 3.59 -25.01 26.69
C TYR A 57 4.88 -24.53 27.37
N LYS A 58 5.54 -23.51 26.82
CA LYS A 58 6.78 -22.97 27.41
C LYS A 58 6.57 -22.38 28.81
N ASP A 59 5.40 -21.78 29.05
CA ASP A 59 5.05 -21.18 30.33
C ASP A 59 4.51 -22.22 31.34
N GLY A 60 4.43 -23.51 30.97
CA GLY A 60 4.01 -24.61 31.84
C GLY A 60 2.51 -24.79 32.00
N TYR A 61 1.69 -24.21 31.11
CA TYR A 61 0.23 -24.41 31.08
C TYR A 61 -0.19 -25.70 30.36
N MET A 62 0.74 -26.41 29.74
CA MET A 62 0.50 -27.65 29.01
C MET A 62 1.68 -28.60 29.23
N ASP A 63 1.40 -29.88 29.41
CA ASP A 63 2.44 -30.91 29.57
C ASP A 63 3.04 -31.34 28.22
N GLU A 64 2.26 -31.25 27.15
CA GLU A 64 2.65 -31.68 25.80
C GLU A 64 2.25 -30.64 24.75
N ASN A 65 3.02 -30.57 23.66
CA ASN A 65 2.76 -29.66 22.56
C ASN A 65 2.27 -30.42 21.32
N PRO A 66 0.96 -30.35 20.97
CA PRO A 66 0.39 -31.11 19.86
C PRO A 66 0.94 -30.69 18.47
N PHE A 67 1.57 -29.51 18.38
CA PHE A 67 2.18 -29.03 17.13
C PHE A 67 3.58 -29.58 16.84
N ASP A 68 4.11 -30.46 17.70
CA ASP A 68 5.36 -31.17 17.42
C ASP A 68 5.13 -32.32 16.43
N GLU A 69 3.97 -32.96 16.48
CA GLU A 69 3.54 -33.92 15.45
C GLU A 69 2.74 -33.27 14.31
N TRP A 70 2.01 -32.18 14.60
CA TRP A 70 1.15 -31.54 13.61
C TRP A 70 1.92 -30.56 12.70
N MET A 71 2.03 -30.92 11.41
CA MET A 71 2.83 -30.18 10.44
C MET A 71 2.02 -29.14 9.65
N ILE A 72 2.58 -27.93 9.55
CA ILE A 72 2.05 -26.84 8.72
C ILE A 72 2.78 -26.83 7.39
N TRP A 73 2.05 -27.05 6.30
CA TRP A 73 2.62 -27.03 4.95
C TRP A 73 2.51 -25.64 4.31
N LYS A 74 3.53 -25.25 3.55
CA LYS A 74 3.47 -24.05 2.70
C LYS A 74 3.17 -24.50 1.27
N ILE A 75 1.99 -24.16 0.79
CA ILE A 75 1.61 -24.51 -0.58
C ILE A 75 2.06 -23.40 -1.51
N LYS A 76 2.89 -23.77 -2.49
CA LYS A 76 3.37 -22.85 -3.51
C LYS A 76 2.20 -22.35 -4.34
N THR A 77 2.04 -21.03 -4.41
CA THR A 77 1.12 -20.38 -5.34
C THR A 77 1.88 -19.98 -6.58
N ASN A 78 1.32 -20.22 -7.76
CA ASN A 78 1.88 -19.72 -9.01
C ASN A 78 1.74 -18.20 -9.05
N CYS A 79 2.86 -17.50 -9.17
CA CYS A 79 2.89 -16.07 -9.33
C CYS A 79 2.68 -15.74 -10.81
N VAL A 80 1.55 -15.11 -11.15
CA VAL A 80 1.28 -14.60 -12.49
C VAL A 80 1.72 -13.14 -12.53
N TYR A 81 2.42 -12.77 -13.60
CA TYR A 81 2.93 -11.42 -13.84
C TYR A 81 2.64 -11.02 -15.28
N LEU A 82 2.62 -9.71 -15.55
CA LEU A 82 2.45 -9.21 -16.91
C LEU A 82 3.74 -9.39 -17.71
N ILE A 83 3.61 -9.86 -18.95
CA ILE A 83 4.69 -9.78 -19.93
C ILE A 83 4.76 -8.36 -20.54
N GLU A 84 5.86 -8.05 -21.23
CA GLU A 84 6.11 -6.72 -21.78
C GLU A 84 5.04 -6.31 -22.79
N GLU A 85 4.62 -7.24 -23.64
CA GLU A 85 3.60 -7.04 -24.67
C GLU A 85 2.22 -6.74 -24.07
N GLU A 86 1.89 -7.37 -22.94
CA GLU A 86 0.65 -7.09 -22.20
C GLU A 86 0.70 -5.69 -21.57
N LEU A 87 1.86 -5.28 -21.05
CA LEU A 87 2.03 -3.95 -20.48
C LEU A 87 1.94 -2.87 -21.56
N GLU A 88 2.54 -3.07 -22.74
CA GLU A 88 2.43 -2.16 -23.88
C GLU A 88 0.98 -2.00 -24.33
N THR A 89 0.22 -3.11 -24.42
CA THR A 89 -1.21 -3.08 -24.73
C THR A 89 -1.99 -2.19 -23.74
N LEU A 90 -1.65 -2.24 -22.45
CA LEU A 90 -2.27 -1.39 -21.43
C LEU A 90 -1.88 0.08 -21.56
N VAL A 91 -0.63 0.36 -21.94
CA VAL A 91 -0.15 1.73 -22.20
C VAL A 91 -0.89 2.34 -23.40
N ASP A 92 -1.05 1.57 -24.48
CA ASP A 92 -1.78 2.02 -25.67
C ASP A 92 -3.26 2.25 -25.37
N LEU A 93 -3.88 1.34 -24.61
CA LEU A 93 -5.26 1.50 -24.15
C LEU A 93 -5.45 2.78 -23.32
N TYR A 94 -4.49 3.09 -22.45
CA TYR A 94 -4.50 4.33 -21.66
C TYR A 94 -4.40 5.57 -22.57
N ARG A 95 -3.48 5.56 -23.54
CA ARG A 95 -3.28 6.66 -24.51
C ARG A 95 -4.49 6.92 -25.40
N HIS A 96 -5.20 5.87 -25.78
CA HIS A 96 -6.40 6.00 -26.62
C HIS A 96 -7.56 6.72 -25.91
N GLY A 97 -7.59 6.75 -24.57
CA GLY A 97 -8.59 7.51 -23.81
C GLY A 97 -10.05 7.05 -24.00
N ARG A 98 -10.27 5.84 -24.54
CA ARG A 98 -11.61 5.29 -24.84
C ARG A 98 -12.30 4.65 -23.63
N LEU A 99 -11.63 4.60 -22.48
CA LEU A 99 -12.15 4.01 -21.26
C LEU A 99 -13.06 4.99 -20.51
N GLU A 100 -14.03 4.45 -19.76
CA GLU A 100 -14.77 5.23 -18.77
C GLU A 100 -13.79 5.89 -17.79
N TYR A 101 -14.08 7.12 -17.37
CA TYR A 101 -13.23 7.91 -16.46
C TYR A 101 -12.67 7.10 -15.27
N LYS A 102 -13.50 6.31 -14.58
CA LYS A 102 -13.06 5.49 -13.44
C LYS A 102 -12.03 4.42 -13.81
N LEU A 103 -12.24 3.75 -14.95
CA LEU A 103 -11.33 2.74 -15.46
C LEU A 103 -10.04 3.37 -15.97
N HIS A 104 -10.15 4.50 -16.68
CA HIS A 104 -9.00 5.28 -17.14
C HIS A 104 -8.11 5.72 -15.97
N LYS A 105 -8.70 6.22 -14.88
CA LYS A 105 -7.95 6.59 -13.66
C LYS A 105 -7.39 5.40 -12.90
N THR A 106 -8.08 4.27 -12.91
CA THR A 106 -7.54 3.03 -12.33
C THR A 106 -6.34 2.54 -13.11
N LEU A 107 -6.39 2.63 -14.45
CA LEU A 107 -5.30 2.25 -15.34
C LEU A 107 -4.11 3.22 -15.24
N GLU A 108 -4.36 4.53 -15.19
CA GLU A 108 -3.35 5.57 -14.92
C GLU A 108 -2.56 5.24 -13.64
N PHE A 109 -3.27 4.91 -12.57
CA PHE A 109 -2.69 4.56 -11.28
C PHE A 109 -1.94 3.22 -11.32
N PHE A 110 -2.46 2.23 -12.05
CA PHE A 110 -1.80 0.95 -12.26
C PHE A 110 -0.48 1.10 -13.01
N LEU A 111 -0.46 1.82 -14.14
CA LEU A 111 0.74 2.10 -14.92
C LEU A 111 1.77 2.89 -14.11
N PHE A 112 1.33 3.86 -13.30
CA PHE A 112 2.20 4.55 -12.37
C PHE A 112 2.89 3.57 -11.40
N MET A 113 2.16 2.61 -10.81
CA MET A 113 2.76 1.59 -9.94
C MET A 113 3.74 0.70 -10.68
N CYS A 114 3.45 0.31 -11.93
CA CYS A 114 4.35 -0.48 -12.74
C CYS A 114 5.68 0.25 -12.99
N PHE A 115 5.63 1.51 -13.43
CA PHE A 115 6.84 2.26 -13.78
C PHE A 115 7.63 2.77 -12.56
N SER A 116 6.97 3.00 -11.43
CA SER A 116 7.62 3.39 -10.18
C SER A 116 8.04 2.20 -9.31
N SER A 117 7.57 0.99 -9.63
CA SER A 117 7.77 -0.24 -8.84
C SER A 117 7.36 -0.10 -7.36
N LEU A 118 6.42 0.79 -7.06
CA LEU A 118 5.97 1.06 -5.70
C LEU A 118 4.82 0.14 -5.29
N HIS A 119 4.85 -0.29 -4.03
CA HIS A 119 3.73 -1.00 -3.45
C HIS A 119 2.56 -0.03 -3.20
N ILE A 120 1.32 -0.49 -3.41
CA ILE A 120 0.08 0.29 -3.23
C ILE A 120 0.05 1.11 -1.93
N GLY A 121 0.49 0.52 -0.82
CA GLY A 121 0.52 1.17 0.49
C GLY A 121 1.52 2.33 0.59
N ASP A 122 2.61 2.26 -0.19
CA ASP A 122 3.64 3.29 -0.24
C ASP A 122 3.17 4.44 -1.16
N VAL A 123 2.61 4.12 -2.33
CA VAL A 123 2.04 5.11 -3.26
C VAL A 123 0.97 5.98 -2.60
N LYS A 124 0.09 5.38 -1.78
CA LYS A 124 -0.98 6.11 -1.07
C LYS A 124 -0.49 7.23 -0.13
N ARG A 125 0.79 7.22 0.23
CA ARG A 125 1.40 8.20 1.14
C ARG A 125 2.46 9.06 0.46
N LEU A 126 2.75 8.77 -0.81
CA LEU A 126 3.70 9.52 -1.59
C LEU A 126 3.14 10.93 -1.81
N GLN A 127 3.99 11.92 -1.66
CA GLN A 127 3.65 13.33 -1.86
C GLN A 127 4.48 13.91 -3.00
N LEU A 128 3.98 14.97 -3.63
CA LEU A 128 4.64 15.59 -4.78
C LEU A 128 5.99 16.20 -4.42
N GLU A 129 6.14 16.68 -3.19
CA GLU A 129 7.36 17.29 -2.67
C GLU A 129 8.52 16.29 -2.57
N GLN A 130 8.22 14.99 -2.64
CA GLN A 130 9.22 13.92 -2.62
C GLN A 130 9.84 13.65 -4.00
N PHE A 131 9.28 14.24 -5.06
CA PHE A 131 9.78 14.13 -6.43
C PHE A 131 10.76 15.25 -6.74
N SER A 132 11.84 14.86 -7.41
CA SER A 132 12.76 15.74 -8.14
C SER A 132 12.66 15.45 -9.63
N ASP A 133 13.38 16.19 -10.47
CA ASP A 133 13.34 16.01 -11.93
C ASP A 133 13.83 14.63 -12.38
N THR A 134 14.72 14.00 -11.62
CA THR A 134 15.40 12.75 -12.00
C THR A 134 15.07 11.56 -11.11
N SER A 135 14.56 11.79 -9.91
CA SER A 135 14.30 10.74 -8.92
C SER A 135 13.24 11.16 -7.91
N PHE A 136 12.71 10.21 -7.14
CA PHE A 136 11.91 10.51 -5.97
C PHE A 136 12.34 9.66 -4.78
N THR A 137 12.15 10.18 -3.56
CA THR A 137 12.59 9.51 -2.33
C THR A 137 11.40 9.17 -1.45
N TYR A 138 11.29 7.91 -1.00
CA TYR A 138 10.20 7.49 -0.11
C TYR A 138 10.68 6.54 0.99
N PHE A 139 9.83 6.36 2.01
CA PHE A 139 10.04 5.40 3.08
C PHE A 139 9.06 4.24 2.94
N ARG A 140 9.58 3.01 2.93
CA ARG A 140 8.75 1.81 2.81
C ARG A 140 7.91 1.61 4.07
N MET A 141 6.59 1.63 3.91
CA MET A 141 5.64 1.57 5.03
C MET A 141 5.74 0.28 5.83
N LYS A 142 6.03 -0.85 5.16
CA LYS A 142 6.22 -2.15 5.82
C LYS A 142 7.43 -2.17 6.75
N LEU A 143 8.36 -1.23 6.58
CA LEU A 143 9.56 -1.11 7.40
C LEU A 143 9.46 0.02 8.42
N LYS A 144 8.32 0.71 8.58
CA LYS A 144 8.20 1.85 9.51
C LYS A 144 8.57 1.52 10.96
N ASN A 145 8.28 0.30 11.42
CA ASN A 145 8.59 -0.15 12.79
C ASN A 145 10.02 -0.70 12.94
N ARG A 146 10.76 -0.78 11.84
CA ARG A 146 12.20 -1.06 11.81
C ARG A 146 12.86 0.28 11.45
N LYS A 147 14.15 0.49 11.79
CA LYS A 147 14.86 1.73 11.45
C LYS A 147 14.61 2.07 9.96
N PRO A 148 13.83 3.12 9.64
CA PRO A 148 13.39 3.34 8.26
C PRO A 148 14.51 4.02 7.49
N GLU A 149 14.85 3.46 6.34
CA GLU A 149 15.85 4.03 5.44
C GLU A 149 15.16 4.67 4.22
N PRO A 150 15.60 5.85 3.78
CA PRO A 150 15.07 6.49 2.58
C PRO A 150 15.48 5.68 1.35
N ILE A 151 14.50 5.36 0.50
CA ILE A 151 14.72 4.68 -0.77
C ILE A 151 14.58 5.72 -1.88
N VAL A 152 15.64 5.88 -2.66
CA VAL A 152 15.65 6.75 -3.85
C VAL A 152 15.32 5.90 -5.07
N VAL A 153 14.34 6.33 -5.86
CA VAL A 153 13.90 5.67 -7.09
C VAL A 153 14.12 6.61 -8.27
N PRO A 154 14.89 6.22 -9.30
CA PRO A 154 15.06 7.03 -10.50
C PRO A 154 13.76 7.08 -11.32
N ILE A 155 13.49 8.24 -11.93
CA ILE A 155 12.32 8.41 -12.79
C ILE A 155 12.65 7.93 -14.19
N SER A 156 11.94 6.91 -14.65
CA SER A 156 12.05 6.40 -16.02
C SER A 156 11.35 7.32 -17.02
N ALA A 157 11.75 7.29 -18.29
CA ALA A 157 11.08 8.04 -19.36
C ALA A 157 9.55 7.83 -19.44
N PRO A 158 9.01 6.60 -19.37
CA PRO A 158 7.55 6.40 -19.36
C PRO A 158 6.90 6.98 -18.09
N LEU A 159 7.55 6.87 -16.93
CA LEU A 159 7.06 7.48 -15.70
C LEU A 159 7.02 9.01 -15.79
N ALA A 160 8.05 9.63 -16.37
CA ALA A 160 8.09 11.08 -16.56
C ALA A 160 6.96 11.56 -17.48
N SER A 161 6.69 10.85 -18.57
CA SER A 161 5.55 11.16 -19.46
C SER A 161 4.22 11.06 -18.74
N LEU A 162 4.01 9.98 -17.97
CA LEU A 162 2.79 9.81 -17.18
C LEU A 162 2.65 10.89 -16.10
N LEU A 163 3.74 11.25 -15.41
CA LEU A 163 3.75 12.32 -14.41
C LEU A 163 3.40 13.68 -15.02
N ARG A 164 3.88 14.00 -16.22
CA ARG A 164 3.51 15.25 -16.91
C ARG A 164 2.03 15.33 -17.21
N GLU A 165 1.43 14.23 -17.65
CA GLU A 165 -0.02 14.15 -17.89
C GLU A 165 -0.82 14.29 -16.59
N ILE A 166 -0.35 13.69 -15.49
CA ILE A 166 -0.98 13.78 -14.17
C ILE A 166 -0.87 15.20 -13.58
N VAL A 167 0.30 15.85 -13.68
CA VAL A 167 0.57 17.16 -13.06
C VAL A 167 0.02 18.33 -13.88
N GLY A 168 0.02 18.25 -15.22
CA GLY A 168 -0.59 19.25 -16.11
C GLY A 168 -2.10 19.42 -15.89
N HIS A 169 -2.74 18.43 -15.29
CA HIS A 169 -4.11 18.46 -14.78
C HIS A 169 -4.11 18.81 -13.28
N ALA A 170 -3.55 19.96 -12.89
CA ALA A 170 -3.26 20.35 -11.49
C ALA A 170 -4.43 20.22 -10.50
N THR A 171 -5.68 20.21 -10.95
CA THR A 171 -6.87 19.92 -10.12
C THR A 171 -7.03 18.45 -9.71
N TYR A 172 -6.44 17.52 -10.46
CA TYR A 172 -6.56 16.08 -10.28
C TYR A 172 -5.41 15.46 -9.50
N CYS A 173 -4.28 16.14 -9.32
CA CYS A 173 -3.16 15.60 -8.54
C CYS A 173 -3.54 15.43 -7.05
N ALA A 174 -4.31 16.38 -6.51
CA ALA A 174 -4.95 16.23 -5.21
C ALA A 174 -5.95 15.05 -5.19
N HIS A 175 -6.64 14.76 -6.30
CA HIS A 175 -7.57 13.64 -6.42
C HIS A 175 -6.83 12.30 -6.57
N PHE A 176 -5.74 12.22 -7.33
CA PHE A 176 -4.92 11.03 -7.55
C PHE A 176 -4.45 10.42 -6.23
N PHE A 177 -3.99 11.25 -5.30
CA PHE A 177 -3.62 10.83 -3.93
C PHE A 177 -4.81 10.77 -2.94
N ASN A 178 -5.91 11.51 -3.17
CA ASN A 178 -7.11 11.48 -2.31
C ASN A 178 -8.15 10.42 -2.67
N LEU A 179 -8.10 9.80 -3.86
CA LEU A 179 -9.04 8.75 -4.29
C LEU A 179 -9.06 7.57 -3.31
N TYR A 180 -8.03 7.41 -2.49
CA TYR A 180 -7.95 6.42 -1.42
C TYR A 180 -7.87 6.97 0.01
N LYS A 181 -7.94 8.29 0.23
CA LYS A 181 -8.08 8.87 1.59
C LYS A 181 -9.53 8.93 2.07
N LYS A 182 -10.51 8.77 1.18
CA LYS A 182 -11.95 8.80 1.53
C LYS A 182 -12.45 7.44 2.08
N SER A 183 -11.81 6.95 3.14
CA SER A 183 -12.39 5.97 4.07
C SER A 183 -11.84 6.15 5.49
N ARG A 184 -11.77 7.41 5.94
CA ARG A 184 -11.76 7.77 7.36
C ARG A 184 -12.14 9.24 7.47
N THR A 185 -13.40 9.50 7.79
CA THR A 185 -13.82 10.79 8.34
C THR A 185 -13.06 11.02 9.63
N CYS A 186 -12.10 11.93 9.62
CA CYS A 186 -11.66 12.63 10.83
C CYS A 186 -11.75 14.12 10.50
N GLN A 187 -12.64 14.82 11.19
CA GLN A 187 -12.78 16.27 11.16
C GLN A 187 -11.46 16.93 11.55
N GLY A 188 -11.14 18.07 10.93
CA GLY A 188 -10.18 19.03 11.50
C GLY A 188 -9.13 19.57 10.53
N THR A 189 -9.34 20.83 10.17
CA THR A 189 -8.33 21.90 9.92
C THR A 189 -7.46 21.89 8.65
N GLY A 190 -7.69 22.91 7.82
CA GLY A 190 -6.63 23.82 7.35
C GLY A 190 -6.05 23.56 5.96
N LEU A 191 -6.72 24.07 4.92
CA LEU A 191 -6.23 24.12 3.54
C LEU A 191 -5.27 25.31 3.39
N PHE A 192 -3.96 25.08 3.25
CA PHE A 192 -3.02 26.08 2.73
C PHE A 192 -2.73 25.77 1.27
N LEU A 193 -3.29 26.58 0.37
CA LEU A 193 -2.93 26.61 -1.04
C LEU A 193 -1.82 27.64 -1.22
N TYR A 194 -0.63 27.21 -1.62
CA TYR A 194 0.40 28.10 -2.17
C TYR A 194 0.37 27.93 -3.70
N THR A 195 -0.38 28.79 -4.38
CA THR A 195 -0.22 29.05 -5.81
C THR A 195 0.94 30.03 -5.97
N ARG A 196 1.97 29.63 -6.71
CA ARG A 196 3.10 30.50 -7.05
C ARG A 196 3.10 30.68 -8.56
N ASP A 197 2.44 31.74 -9.02
CA ASP A 197 2.57 32.23 -10.39
C ASP A 197 2.69 33.76 -10.41
N SER A 198 3.60 34.20 -11.28
CA SER A 198 3.66 35.48 -11.98
C SER A 198 3.92 36.77 -11.18
N LEU A 199 5.14 37.32 -11.36
CA LEU A 199 5.33 38.75 -11.64
C LEU A 199 6.47 38.90 -12.67
N ILE A 200 6.11 38.90 -13.96
CA ILE A 200 6.86 39.59 -15.00
C ILE A 200 6.06 40.85 -15.29
N THR A 201 6.55 42.00 -14.89
CA THR A 201 6.00 43.31 -15.26
C THR A 201 7.01 44.06 -16.12
N THR A 202 6.71 44.16 -17.41
CA THR A 202 7.28 45.15 -18.32
C THR A 202 6.39 46.40 -18.35
N SER A 203 6.94 47.57 -18.06
CA SER A 203 6.59 48.84 -18.71
C SER A 203 7.60 49.94 -18.36
N MET A 204 7.98 50.67 -19.40
CA MET A 204 9.05 51.68 -19.51
C MET A 204 8.53 53.11 -19.14
N PRO A 205 9.31 54.21 -19.24
CA PRO A 205 9.60 55.14 -18.12
C PRO A 205 9.05 56.58 -18.29
N ALA A 206 9.13 57.41 -17.24
CA ALA A 206 9.21 58.88 -17.39
C ALA A 206 9.74 59.62 -16.13
N ALA A 207 10.72 60.50 -16.39
CA ALA A 207 10.96 61.84 -15.84
C ALA A 207 11.41 62.07 -14.37
N GLN A 208 12.73 62.35 -14.24
CA GLN A 208 13.37 63.52 -13.62
C GLN A 208 12.88 64.09 -12.28
N SER A 209 13.75 64.04 -11.26
CA SER A 209 14.45 65.22 -10.69
C SER A 209 15.34 64.83 -9.48
N HIS A 210 16.62 65.21 -9.56
CA HIS A 210 17.56 65.36 -8.43
C HIS A 210 17.09 66.51 -7.50
N PRO A 211 17.57 66.68 -6.22
CA PRO A 211 18.97 66.44 -5.81
C PRO A 211 19.23 65.98 -4.34
N ASP A 212 20.52 65.72 -4.08
CA ASP A 212 21.32 65.95 -2.86
C ASP A 212 21.55 64.92 -1.73
N ALA A 213 22.83 64.95 -1.31
CA ALA A 213 23.50 64.51 -0.06
C ALA A 213 23.88 63.01 0.06
N ILE A 214 25.12 62.61 -0.26
CA ILE A 214 26.36 62.70 0.55
C ILE A 214 26.28 61.90 1.86
N LEU A 215 26.67 60.62 1.83
CA LEU A 215 27.93 60.04 2.36
C LEU A 215 27.99 58.55 2.02
#